data_AF-C5A381-F1
#
_entry.id   AF-C5A381-F1
#
_cell.length_a   1.000
_cell.length_b   1.000
_cell.length_c   1.000
_cell.angle_alpha   90.00
_cell.angle_beta   90.00
_cell.angle_gamma   90.00
#
_symmetry.space_group_name_H-M   'P 1'
#
loop_
_entity.id
_entity.type
_entity.pdbx_description
1 polymer ?
#
loop_
_entity_poly.entity_id
_entity_poly.type
_entity_poly.pdbx_seq_one_letter_code
_entity_poly.pdbx_strand_id
1 'polypeptide(L)'
;MRIRRSFLILIALPLIGGIVFGAYVLRWLSVLLLSVITLAYLFGEELRIAYPSMHRKEVGERKDEVERVTKIIEKAKESPVSRSILEEQIIEIYMTLSDNQAETYRKLHEEPNEAILLIRKEGNFLENLEKALNVVEVDIDEGGRG
;
A
#
# COMPACT_ATOMS: atom_id res chain seq x y z
N MET A 1 18.04 -19.30 4.92
CA MET A 1 18.01 -19.23 6.40
C MET A 1 19.42 -18.97 6.94
N ARG A 2 19.71 -17.76 7.43
CA ARG A 2 20.92 -17.48 8.22
C ARG A 2 20.47 -17.16 9.64
N ILE A 3 20.50 -18.16 10.52
CA ILE A 3 20.20 -17.95 11.93
C ILE A 3 21.33 -17.08 12.51
N ARG A 4 20.98 -15.87 12.96
CA ARG A 4 21.96 -14.96 13.57
C ARG A 4 22.39 -15.55 14.91
N ARG A 5 23.70 -15.55 15.20
CA ARG A 5 24.25 -16.08 16.47
C ARG A 5 23.57 -15.50 17.71
N SER A 6 23.16 -14.22 17.64
CA SER A 6 22.41 -13.54 18.70
C SER A 6 21.04 -14.18 18.99
N PHE A 7 20.39 -14.75 17.98
CA PHE A 7 19.10 -15.42 18.11
C PHE A 7 19.22 -16.78 18.82
N LEU A 8 20.32 -17.50 18.57
CA LEU A 8 20.64 -18.75 19.29
C LEU A 8 20.87 -18.50 20.78
N ILE A 9 21.54 -17.39 21.13
CA ILE A 9 21.78 -17.00 22.52
C ILE A 9 20.46 -16.64 23.22
N LEU A 10 19.57 -15.92 22.53
CA LEU A 10 18.23 -15.54 23.03
C LEU A 10 17.35 -16.75 23.35
N ILE A 11 17.46 -17.84 22.57
CA ILE A 11 16.74 -19.09 22.81
C ILE A 11 17.41 -19.94 23.89
N ALA A 12 18.75 -20.02 23.89
CA ALA A 12 19.50 -20.89 24.80
C ALA A 12 19.39 -20.46 26.27
N LEU A 13 19.36 -19.14 26.54
CA LEU A 13 19.32 -18.61 27.90
C LEU A 13 18.07 -19.03 28.70
N PRO A 14 16.83 -18.89 28.20
CA PRO A 14 15.63 -19.37 28.91
C PRO A 14 15.56 -20.89 28.96
N LEU A 15 16.04 -21.60 27.93
CA LEU A 15 16.08 -23.06 27.88
C LEU A 15 16.96 -23.64 29.01
N ILE A 16 18.18 -23.11 29.16
CA ILE A 16 19.09 -23.53 30.23
C ILE A 16 18.54 -23.12 31.60
N GLY A 17 18.00 -21.91 31.72
CA GLY A 17 17.41 -21.42 32.97
C GLY A 17 16.25 -22.29 33.47
N GLY A 18 15.38 -22.76 32.56
CA GLY A 18 14.23 -23.60 32.91
C GLY A 18 14.57 -25.06 33.23
N ILE A 19 15.73 -25.56 32.79
CA ILE A 19 16.23 -26.91 33.09
C ILE A 19 17.02 -26.93 34.40
N VAL A 20 17.84 -25.90 34.65
CA VAL A 20 18.76 -25.86 35.80
C VAL A 20 18.07 -25.40 37.08
N PHE A 21 17.14 -24.44 37.00
CA PHE A 21 16.41 -23.98 38.18
C PHE A 21 15.11 -24.78 38.35
N GLY A 22 15.13 -25.74 39.27
CA GLY A 22 13.95 -26.54 39.67
C GLY A 22 12.83 -25.74 40.37
N ALA A 23 12.95 -24.42 40.43
CA ALA A 23 11.89 -23.55 40.91
C ALA A 23 10.79 -23.47 39.84
N TYR A 24 9.60 -24.00 40.16
CA TYR A 24 8.41 -24.02 39.29
C TYR A 24 8.18 -22.68 38.59
N VAL A 25 8.30 -21.57 39.33
CA VAL A 25 8.12 -20.21 38.83
C VAL A 25 9.12 -19.86 37.72
N LEU A 26 10.40 -20.22 37.85
CA LEU A 26 11.41 -19.94 36.83
C LEU A 26 11.18 -20.78 35.57
N ARG A 27 10.74 -22.02 35.72
CA ARG A 27 10.40 -22.89 34.58
C ARG A 27 9.27 -22.28 33.74
N TRP A 28 8.21 -21.79 34.39
CA TRP A 28 7.11 -21.14 33.69
C TRP A 28 7.52 -19.82 33.05
N LEU A 29 8.37 -19.04 33.73
CA LEU A 29 8.91 -17.81 33.17
C LEU A 29 9.73 -18.08 31.90
N SER A 30 10.57 -19.11 31.91
CA SER A 30 11.32 -19.57 30.73
C SER A 30 10.41 -19.99 29.59
N VAL A 31 9.32 -20.73 29.86
CA VAL A 31 8.36 -21.17 28.83
C VAL A 31 7.64 -19.98 28.20
N LEU A 32 7.18 -19.02 29.01
CA LEU A 32 6.54 -17.81 28.52
C LEU A 32 7.48 -16.99 27.63
N LEU A 33 8.72 -16.82 28.08
CA LEU A 33 9.72 -16.05 27.35
C LEU A 33 10.07 -16.73 26.01
N LEU A 34 10.19 -18.05 26.01
CA LEU A 34 10.41 -18.83 24.78
C LEU A 34 9.23 -18.68 23.80
N SER A 35 7.99 -18.74 24.30
CA SER A 35 6.79 -18.58 23.48
C SER A 35 6.74 -17.21 22.80
N VAL A 36 7.05 -16.13 23.52
CA VAL A 36 7.10 -14.77 22.95
C VAL A 36 8.19 -14.63 21.88
N ILE A 37 9.39 -15.18 22.13
CA ILE A 37 10.49 -15.16 21.15
C ILE A 37 10.10 -15.92 19.88
N THR A 38 9.48 -17.10 20.02
CA THR A 38 9.03 -17.90 18.88
C THR A 38 7.95 -17.19 18.09
N LEU A 39 6.96 -16.58 18.75
CA LEU A 39 5.94 -15.77 18.09
C LEU A 39 6.56 -14.58 17.35
N ALA A 40 7.45 -13.83 17.99
CA ALA A 40 8.13 -12.69 17.36
C ALA A 40 8.98 -13.11 16.16
N TYR A 41 9.57 -14.31 16.17
CA TYR A 41 10.31 -14.85 15.05
C TYR A 41 9.40 -15.27 13.90
N LEU A 42 8.33 -16.01 14.19
CA LEU A 42 7.38 -16.51 13.19
C LEU A 42 6.69 -15.35 12.47
N PHE A 43 6.13 -14.42 13.25
CA PHE A 43 5.46 -13.24 12.73
C PHE A 43 6.46 -12.20 12.21
N GLY A 44 7.68 -12.14 12.71
CA GLY A 44 8.71 -11.22 12.22
C GLY A 44 9.25 -11.59 10.83
N GLU A 45 9.34 -12.89 10.51
CA GLU A 45 9.65 -13.35 9.15
C GLU A 45 8.43 -13.24 8.21
N GLU A 46 7.21 -13.53 8.68
CA GLU A 46 5.99 -13.38 7.86
C GLU A 46 5.63 -11.91 7.57
N LEU A 47 5.81 -10.98 8.53
CA LEU A 47 5.61 -9.54 8.32
C LEU A 47 6.59 -8.92 7.32
N ARG A 48 7.74 -9.56 7.08
CA ARG A 48 8.70 -9.13 6.05
C ARG A 48 8.23 -9.42 4.63
N ILE A 49 7.24 -10.31 4.45
CA ILE A 49 6.71 -10.69 3.13
C ILE A 49 5.50 -9.82 2.75
N ALA A 50 4.85 -9.17 3.72
CA ALA A 50 3.56 -8.49 3.52
C ALA A 50 3.61 -6.95 3.52
N TYR A 51 4.78 -6.32 3.67
CA TYR A 51 4.91 -4.90 3.36
C TYR A 51 5.59 -4.75 2.01
N PRO A 52 4.85 -4.44 0.92
CA PRO A 52 5.49 -3.79 -0.21
C PRO A 52 6.16 -2.56 0.37
N SER A 53 7.49 -2.55 0.40
CA SER A 53 8.20 -1.32 0.76
C SER A 53 7.77 -0.30 -0.28
N MET A 54 6.96 0.68 0.14
CA MET A 54 6.80 1.92 -0.60
C MET A 54 8.18 2.56 -0.61
N HIS A 55 9.04 2.10 -1.52
CA HIS A 55 10.12 2.90 -2.02
C HIS A 55 9.43 4.07 -2.72
N ARG A 56 9.20 5.13 -1.95
CA ARG A 56 9.06 6.48 -2.45
C ARG A 56 10.38 6.78 -3.15
N LYS A 57 10.48 6.36 -4.42
CA LYS A 57 11.58 6.76 -5.28
C LYS A 57 11.36 8.24 -5.53
N GLU A 58 12.11 9.01 -4.76
CA GLU A 58 12.39 10.41 -5.01
C GLU A 58 12.81 10.57 -6.48
N VAL A 59 12.02 11.38 -7.21
CA VAL A 59 12.48 12.31 -8.25
C VAL A 59 13.64 11.78 -9.11
N GLY A 60 13.36 10.79 -9.95
CA GLY A 60 14.32 10.25 -10.92
C GLY A 60 13.67 10.08 -12.30
N GLU A 61 14.06 10.96 -13.23
CA GLU A 61 13.79 10.90 -14.67
C GLU A 61 12.33 11.13 -15.13
N ARG A 62 11.93 12.40 -15.28
CA ARG A 62 10.68 12.82 -15.99
C ARG A 62 10.46 12.14 -17.36
N LYS A 63 11.52 11.65 -18.02
CA LYS A 63 11.40 10.89 -19.28
C LYS A 63 10.71 9.54 -19.07
N ASP A 64 10.97 8.83 -17.96
CA ASP A 64 10.35 7.54 -17.67
C ASP A 64 8.89 7.70 -17.24
N GLU A 65 8.53 8.80 -16.58
CA GLU A 65 7.14 9.04 -16.15
C GLU A 65 6.17 9.20 -17.33
N VAL A 66 6.53 9.99 -18.35
CA VAL A 66 5.67 10.15 -19.54
C VAL A 66 5.54 8.84 -20.31
N GLU A 67 6.65 8.11 -20.47
CA GLU A 67 6.63 6.80 -21.14
C GLU A 67 5.80 5.77 -20.34
N ARG A 68 5.93 5.78 -19.01
CA ARG A 68 5.14 4.94 -18.10
C ARG A 68 3.66 5.26 -18.21
N VAL A 69 3.27 6.53 -18.12
CA VAL A 69 1.86 6.95 -18.23
C VAL A 69 1.30 6.57 -19.60
N THR A 70 2.07 6.77 -20.67
CA THR A 70 1.67 6.36 -22.02
C THR A 70 1.43 4.86 -22.10
N LYS A 71 2.32 4.03 -21.53
CA LYS A 71 2.13 2.57 -21.47
C LYS A 71 0.92 2.16 -20.64
N ILE A 72 0.61 2.89 -19.57
CA ILE A 72 -0.59 2.64 -18.75
C ILE A 72 -1.85 2.95 -19.56
N ILE A 73 -1.89 4.10 -20.25
CA ILE A 73 -2.99 4.51 -21.13
C ILE A 73 -3.19 3.49 -22.26
N GLU A 74 -2.10 3.03 -22.87
CA GLU A 74 -2.15 2.01 -23.93
C GLU A 74 -2.75 0.70 -23.40
N LYS A 75 -2.31 0.23 -22.23
CA LYS A 75 -2.87 -0.96 -21.58
C LYS A 75 -4.32 -0.78 -21.09
N ALA A 76 -4.72 0.45 -20.75
CA ALA A 76 -6.08 0.77 -20.32
C ALA A 76 -7.10 0.73 -21.44
N LYS A 77 -6.69 0.83 -22.71
CA LYS A 77 -7.58 0.56 -23.84
C LYS A 77 -8.12 -0.86 -23.80
N GLU A 78 -7.25 -1.82 -23.54
CA GLU A 78 -7.53 -3.26 -23.70
C GLU A 78 -7.94 -3.95 -22.39
N SER A 79 -7.50 -3.44 -21.23
CA SER A 79 -7.71 -4.10 -19.95
C SER A 79 -8.50 -3.25 -18.95
N PRO A 80 -9.59 -3.78 -18.36
CA PRO A 80 -10.35 -3.09 -17.30
C PRO A 80 -9.51 -2.86 -16.03
N VAL A 81 -8.54 -3.75 -15.75
CA VAL A 81 -7.61 -3.60 -14.62
C VAL A 81 -6.69 -2.39 -14.82
N SER A 82 -6.28 -2.13 -16.05
CA SER A 82 -5.47 -0.95 -16.37
C SER A 82 -6.30 0.33 -16.33
N ARG A 83 -7.61 0.27 -16.60
CA ARG A 83 -8.54 1.39 -16.41
C ARG A 83 -8.72 1.75 -14.94
N SER A 84 -8.84 0.75 -14.06
CA SER A 84 -8.94 1.01 -12.62
C SER A 84 -7.68 1.66 -12.04
N ILE A 85 -6.50 1.43 -12.65
CA ILE A 85 -5.26 2.14 -12.26
C ILE A 85 -5.38 3.64 -12.58
N LEU A 86 -5.90 3.99 -13.76
CA LEU A 86 -6.08 5.40 -14.13
C LEU A 86 -7.19 6.08 -13.33
N GLU A 87 -8.24 5.34 -12.99
CA GLU A 87 -9.28 5.79 -12.07
C GLU A 87 -8.68 6.14 -10.70
N GLU A 88 -7.86 5.26 -10.13
CA GLU A 88 -7.17 5.51 -8.86
C GLU A 88 -6.25 6.74 -8.94
N GLN A 89 -5.56 6.94 -10.06
CA GLN A 89 -4.73 8.13 -10.26
C GLN A 89 -5.54 9.42 -10.30
N ILE A 90 -6.74 9.40 -10.89
CA ILE A 90 -7.65 10.56 -10.86
C ILE A 90 -8.15 10.82 -9.44
N ILE A 91 -8.49 9.78 -8.68
CA ILE A 91 -8.88 9.90 -7.27
C ILE A 91 -7.73 10.50 -6.44
N GLU A 92 -6.49 10.08 -6.69
CA GLU A 92 -5.29 10.60 -6.03
C GLU A 92 -5.11 12.11 -6.26
N ILE A 93 -5.45 12.62 -7.46
CA ILE A 93 -5.44 14.06 -7.76
C ILE A 93 -6.42 14.79 -6.84
N TYR A 94 -7.68 14.32 -6.74
CA TYR A 94 -8.69 14.93 -5.87
C TYR A 94 -8.31 14.84 -4.38
N MET A 95 -7.73 13.72 -3.95
CA MET A 95 -7.23 13.58 -2.58
C MET A 95 -6.11 14.59 -2.29
N THR A 96 -5.19 14.79 -3.23
CA THR A 96 -4.06 15.71 -3.06
C THR A 96 -4.51 17.16 -2.92
N LEU A 97 -5.64 17.51 -3.56
CA LEU A 97 -6.23 18.85 -3.53
C LEU A 97 -7.18 19.08 -2.35
N SER A 98 -7.63 18.01 -1.69
CA SER A 98 -8.57 18.08 -0.57
C SER A 98 -7.85 18.24 0.77
N ASP A 99 -8.47 19.02 1.67
CA ASP A 99 -8.04 19.15 3.05
C ASP A 99 -8.20 17.85 3.86
N ASN A 100 -9.17 16.99 3.48
CA ASN A 100 -9.46 15.73 4.16
C ASN A 100 -9.41 14.52 3.20
N GLN A 101 -8.19 14.01 2.99
CA GLN A 101 -7.91 12.91 2.06
C GLN A 101 -8.77 11.66 2.27
N ALA A 102 -8.96 11.25 3.53
CA ALA A 102 -9.68 10.01 3.85
C ALA A 102 -11.19 10.12 3.56
N GLU A 103 -11.76 11.30 3.81
CA GLU A 103 -13.17 11.58 3.53
C GLU A 103 -13.41 11.68 2.01
N THR A 104 -12.55 12.39 1.29
CA THR A 104 -12.62 12.52 -0.17
C THR A 104 -12.46 11.18 -0.88
N TYR A 105 -11.51 10.33 -0.44
CA TYR A 105 -11.35 8.98 -0.98
C TYR A 105 -12.63 8.14 -0.84
N ARG A 106 -13.22 8.14 0.36
CA ARG A 106 -14.46 7.39 0.63
C ARG A 106 -15.63 7.95 -0.20
N LYS A 107 -15.77 9.27 -0.22
CA LYS A 107 -16.82 9.97 -0.97
C LYS A 107 -16.75 9.67 -2.47
N LEU A 108 -15.57 9.71 -3.08
CA LEU A 108 -15.40 9.42 -4.52
C LEU A 108 -15.64 7.93 -4.88
N HIS A 109 -15.47 7.02 -3.92
CA HIS A 109 -15.81 5.61 -4.09
C HIS A 109 -17.32 5.35 -3.95
N GLU A 110 -17.97 6.01 -3.00
CA GLU A 110 -19.41 5.90 -2.73
C GLU A 110 -20.24 6.65 -3.79
N GLU A 111 -19.83 7.88 -4.10
CA GLU A 111 -20.46 8.81 -5.04
C GLU A 111 -19.41 9.33 -6.04
N PRO A 112 -19.14 8.58 -7.12
CA PRO A 112 -18.14 8.96 -8.12
C PRO A 112 -18.57 10.25 -8.84
N ASN A 113 -17.62 11.18 -8.99
CA ASN A 113 -17.84 12.40 -9.75
C ASN A 113 -17.87 12.14 -11.27
N GLU A 114 -18.16 13.18 -12.04
CA GLU A 114 -18.29 13.08 -13.50
C GLU A 114 -17.02 12.55 -14.17
N ALA A 115 -15.83 12.94 -13.69
CA ALA A 115 -14.55 12.44 -14.18
C ALA A 115 -14.41 10.90 -14.02
N ILE A 116 -14.73 10.35 -12.84
CA ILE A 116 -14.67 8.91 -12.59
C ILE A 116 -15.73 8.16 -13.41
N LEU A 117 -16.93 8.71 -13.52
CA LEU A 117 -18.00 8.13 -14.33
C LEU A 117 -17.62 8.03 -15.81
N LEU A 118 -16.93 9.04 -16.34
CA LEU A 118 -16.45 9.04 -17.73
C LEU A 118 -15.40 7.95 -17.97
N ILE A 119 -14.47 7.73 -17.03
CA ILE A 119 -13.46 6.65 -17.10
C ILE A 119 -14.12 5.26 -17.11
N ARG A 120 -15.16 5.07 -16.29
CA ARG A 120 -15.90 3.80 -16.20
C ARG A 120 -16.81 3.53 -17.39
N LYS A 121 -17.15 4.56 -18.17
CA LYS A 121 -18.07 4.46 -19.30
C LYS A 121 -17.50 3.57 -20.41
N GLU A 122 -18.32 2.65 -20.91
CA GLU A 122 -17.99 1.84 -22.08
C GLU A 122 -17.94 2.68 -23.36
N GLY A 123 -17.03 2.35 -24.29
CA GLY A 123 -16.83 3.07 -25.55
C GLY A 123 -15.37 3.38 -25.87
N ASN A 124 -15.13 4.48 -26.59
CA ASN A 124 -13.78 4.93 -26.92
C ASN A 124 -13.07 5.47 -25.67
N PHE A 125 -12.24 4.62 -25.07
CA PHE A 125 -11.54 4.93 -23.82
C PHE A 125 -10.72 6.23 -23.88
N LEU A 126 -10.01 6.50 -24.99
CA LEU A 126 -9.20 7.70 -25.12
C LEU A 126 -10.04 8.98 -25.09
N GLU A 127 -11.17 8.98 -25.79
CA GLU A 127 -12.08 10.12 -25.81
C GLU A 127 -12.74 10.33 -24.44
N ASN A 128 -13.06 9.25 -23.73
CA ASN A 128 -13.59 9.31 -22.37
C ASN A 128 -12.53 9.83 -21.38
N LEU A 129 -11.28 9.41 -21.52
CA LEU A 129 -10.16 9.88 -20.72
C LEU A 129 -9.89 11.37 -20.94
N GLU A 130 -9.91 11.83 -22.19
CA GLU A 130 -9.76 13.25 -22.52
C GLU A 130 -10.87 14.10 -21.87
N LYS A 131 -12.13 13.66 -21.98
CA LYS A 131 -13.26 14.32 -21.30
C LYS A 131 -13.11 14.31 -19.78
N ALA A 132 -12.70 13.18 -19.21
CA ALA A 132 -12.50 13.07 -17.76
C ALA A 132 -11.40 14.04 -17.27
N LEU A 133 -10.29 14.16 -18.00
CA LEU A 133 -9.21 15.08 -17.67
C LEU A 133 -9.63 16.55 -17.80
N ASN A 134 -10.46 16.89 -18.81
CA ASN A 134 -11.03 18.24 -18.91
C ASN A 134 -11.94 18.58 -17.72
N VAL A 135 -12.74 17.62 -17.23
CA VAL A 135 -13.54 17.81 -16.01
C VAL A 135 -12.63 18.03 -14.80
N VAL A 136 -11.58 17.22 -14.65
CA VAL A 136 -10.60 17.39 -13.57
C VAL A 136 -9.93 18.77 -13.64
N GLU A 137 -9.55 19.22 -14.84
CA GLU A 137 -8.93 20.54 -15.03
C GLU A 137 -9.88 21.67 -14.60
N VAL A 138 -11.15 21.60 -15.01
CA VAL A 138 -12.18 22.57 -14.59
C VAL A 138 -12.39 22.51 -13.07
N ASP A 139 -12.52 21.33 -12.47
CA ASP A 139 -12.70 21.18 -11.02
C ASP A 139 -11.51 21.73 -10.22
N ILE A 140 -10.29 21.65 -10.77
CA ILE A 140 -9.08 22.25 -10.19
C ILE A 140 -9.13 23.77 -10.28
N ASP A 141 -9.46 24.30 -11.46
CA ASP A 141 -9.42 25.73 -11.76
C ASP A 141 -10.55 26.50 -11.05
N GLU A 142 -11.73 25.87 -10.92
CA GLU A 142 -12.87 26.38 -10.16
C GLU A 142 -12.68 26.28 -8.63
N GLY A 143 -11.65 25.54 -8.19
CA GLY A 143 -11.05 25.69 -6.89
C GLY A 143 -11.61 24.76 -5.83
N GLY A 144 -10.99 23.58 -5.69
CA GLY A 144 -10.62 22.96 -4.40
C GLY A 144 -11.63 23.06 -3.26
N ARG A 145 -12.93 22.95 -3.54
CA ARG A 145 -14.03 23.03 -2.58
C ARG A 145 -15.13 22.08 -3.01
N GLY A 146 -14.94 20.80 -2.66
CA GLY A 146 -15.96 19.76 -2.73
C GLY A 146 -15.73 18.68 -1.70
#